data_AF-A0A6B2LVM6-F1
#
_entry.id   AF-A0A6B2LVM6-F1
#
_cell.length_a   1.000
_cell.length_b   1.000
_cell.length_c   1.000
_cell.angle_alpha   90.00
_cell.angle_beta   90.00
_cell.angle_gamma   90.00
#
_symmetry.space_group_name_H-M   'P 1'
#
loop_
_entity.id
_entity.type
_entity.pdbx_description
1 polymer ?
#
loop_
_entity_poly.entity_id
_entity_poly.type
_entity_poly.pdbx_seq_one_letter_code
_entity_poly.pdbx_strand_id
1 'polypeptide(L)' 'MDNIPIELTLWDVAGSEEYDRLRPLCYPQTNVFLVAFSVVSPESFSKVRTYWHPEVTHHCPGVPLVLVGTKVDLR' A
#
# COMPACT_ATOMS: atom_id res chain seq x y z
N MET A 1 22.77 -2.01 13.34
CA MET A 1 21.98 -2.75 12.33
C MET A 1 22.10 -4.21 12.67
N ASP A 2 21.00 -4.95 12.62
CA ASP A 2 20.96 -6.31 13.15
C ASP A 2 21.68 -7.34 12.28
N ASN A 3 22.22 -6.93 11.11
CA ASN A 3 23.05 -7.71 10.18
C ASN A 3 22.50 -9.10 9.81
N ILE A 4 21.18 -9.27 9.94
CA ILE A 4 20.44 -10.46 9.57
C ILE A 4 19.95 -10.28 8.13
N PRO A 5 20.28 -11.19 7.20
CA PRO A 5 19.71 -11.17 5.86
C PRO A 5 18.22 -11.48 5.92
N ILE A 6 17.42 -10.71 5.16
CA ILE A 6 15.97 -10.89 5.05
C ILE A 6 15.63 -11.11 3.58
N GLU A 7 14.81 -12.12 3.31
CA GLU A 7 14.21 -12.31 1.99
C GLU A 7 12.90 -11.51 1.91
N LEU A 8 12.80 -10.67 0.88
CA LEU A 8 11.67 -9.77 0.67
C LEU A 8 11.07 -10.02 -0.70
N THR A 9 9.79 -10.39 -0.71
CA THR A 9 9.00 -10.53 -1.94
C THR A 9 8.12 -9.30 -2.10
N LEU A 10 8.24 -8.62 -3.23
CA LEU A 10 7.46 -7.43 -3.56
C LEU A 10 6.37 -7.79 -4.58
N TRP A 11 5.14 -7.41 -4.26
CA TRP A 11 3.98 -7.54 -5.15
C TRP A 11 3.52 -6.14 -5.55
N ASP A 12 3.62 -5.82 -6.84
CA ASP A 12 3.05 -4.60 -7.40
C ASP A 12 1.63 -4.88 -7.89
N VAL A 13 0.68 -4.00 -7.55
CA VAL A 13 -0.75 -4.18 -7.83
C VAL A 13 -1.31 -2.88 -8.38
N ALA A 14 -2.09 -2.98 -9.47
CA ALA A 14 -2.70 -1.83 -10.09
C ALA A 14 -3.64 -1.08 -9.13
N GLY A 15 -3.45 0.24 -9.04
CA GLY A 15 -4.22 1.13 -8.17
C GLY A 15 -5.48 1.71 -8.81
N SER A 16 -5.82 1.35 -10.06
CA SER A 16 -7.06 1.81 -10.69
C SER A 16 -8.26 0.99 -10.23
N GLU A 17 -9.43 1.64 -10.23
CA GLU A 17 -10.70 1.07 -9.76
C GLU A 17 -11.17 -0.14 -10.59
N GLU A 18 -10.68 -0.25 -11.82
CA GLU A 18 -10.94 -1.37 -12.74
C GLU A 18 -10.42 -2.71 -12.18
N TYR A 19 -9.44 -2.68 -11.28
CA TYR A 19 -8.83 -3.87 -10.68
C TYR A 19 -9.34 -4.18 -9.27
N ASP A 20 -10.36 -3.50 -8.77
CA ASP A 20 -10.86 -3.64 -7.39
C ASP A 20 -11.23 -5.08 -7.02
N ARG A 21 -11.72 -5.86 -7.98
CA ARG A 21 -12.09 -7.26 -7.75
C ARG A 21 -10.90 -8.21 -7.83
N LEU A 22 -9.82 -7.82 -8.51
CA LEU A 22 -8.64 -8.65 -8.75
C LEU A 22 -7.56 -8.41 -7.70
N ARG A 23 -7.38 -7.17 -7.27
CA ARG A 23 -6.38 -6.75 -6.29
C ARG A 23 -6.44 -7.52 -4.96
N PRO A 24 -7.62 -7.81 -4.37
CA PRO A 24 -7.72 -8.63 -3.17
C PRO A 24 -7.19 -10.06 -3.30
N LEU A 25 -7.08 -10.60 -4.53
CA LEU A 25 -6.50 -11.92 -4.77
C LEU A 25 -4.99 -11.95 -4.50
N CYS A 26 -4.32 -10.80 -4.48
CA CYS A 26 -2.89 -10.65 -4.18
C CYS A 26 -2.59 -10.49 -2.68
N TYR A 27 -3.61 -10.27 -1.84
CA TYR A 27 -3.44 -9.98 -0.41
C TYR A 27 -3.14 -11.19 0.51
N PRO A 28 -3.54 -12.44 0.20
CA PRO A 28 -3.23 -13.58 1.07
C PRO A 28 -1.74 -13.67 1.43
N GLN A 29 -1.46 -13.95 2.70
CA GLN A 29 -0.09 -14.09 3.24
C GLN A 29 0.78 -12.82 3.20
N THR A 30 0.18 -11.64 2.99
CA THR A 30 0.92 -10.36 3.08
C THR A 30 1.37 -10.09 4.51
N ASN A 31 2.67 -9.80 4.70
CA ASN A 31 3.23 -9.46 6.01
C ASN A 31 3.23 -7.95 6.32
N VAL A 32 3.23 -7.12 5.28
CA VAL A 32 3.21 -5.65 5.40
C VAL A 32 2.65 -5.04 4.11
N PHE A 33 1.83 -4.00 4.25
CA PHE A 33 1.36 -3.19 3.12
C PHE A 33 2.14 -1.89 3.01
N LEU A 34 2.53 -1.52 1.79
CA LEU A 34 3.00 -0.17 1.47
C LEU A 34 1.87 0.57 0.76
N VAL A 35 1.29 1.58 1.42
CA VAL A 35 0.28 2.44 0.78
C VAL A 35 0.95 3.73 0.38
N ALA A 36 1.09 3.91 -0.93
CA ALA A 36 1.77 5.06 -1.51
C ALA A 36 0.79 6.18 -1.88
N PHE A 37 1.20 7.42 -1.65
CA PHE A 37 0.56 8.61 -2.19
C PHE A 37 1.62 9.56 -2.77
N SER A 38 1.23 10.48 -3.64
CA SER A 38 2.13 11.50 -4.20
C SER A 38 2.07 12.76 -3.35
N VAL A 39 3.20 13.27 -2.88
CA VAL A 39 3.23 14.47 -2.02
C VAL A 39 2.74 15.74 -2.73
N VAL A 40 2.78 15.75 -4.05
CA VAL A 40 2.24 16.84 -4.90
C VAL A 40 0.79 16.61 -5.33
N SER A 41 0.13 15.54 -4.87
CA SER A 41 -1.29 15.25 -5.18
C SER A 41 -2.06 15.02 -3.87
N PRO A 42 -2.68 16.08 -3.31
CA PRO A 42 -3.51 15.96 -2.10
C PRO A 42 -4.66 14.95 -2.24
N GLU A 43 -5.19 14.77 -3.45
CA GLU A 43 -6.23 13.78 -3.73
C GLU A 43 -5.73 12.35 -3.46
N SER A 44 -4.51 12.03 -3.92
CA SER A 44 -3.93 10.70 -3.67
C SER A 44 -3.74 10.43 -2.17
N PHE A 45 -3.41 11.46 -1.38
CA PHE A 45 -3.32 11.35 0.08
C PHE A 45 -4.70 11.14 0.72
N SER A 46 -5.73 11.85 0.25
CA SER A 46 -7.11 11.66 0.72
C SER A 46 -7.57 10.22 0.49
N LYS A 47 -7.27 9.64 -0.67
CA LYS A 47 -7.59 8.24 -1.01
C LYS A 47 -6.95 7.21 -0.07
N VAL A 48 -5.83 7.53 0.59
CA VAL A 48 -5.26 6.65 1.63
C VAL A 48 -6.28 6.38 2.72
N ARG A 49 -6.93 7.43 3.23
CA ARG A 49 -7.88 7.32 4.35
C ARG A 49 -9.25 6.81 3.90
N THR A 50 -9.72 7.28 2.74
CA THR A 50 -11.10 7.01 2.30
C THR A 50 -11.25 5.69 1.57
N TYR A 51 -10.16 5.14 1.02
CA TYR A 51 -10.21 3.99 0.13
C TYR A 51 -9.19 2.91 0.52
N TRP A 52 -7.89 3.21 0.48
CA TRP A 52 -6.85 2.19 0.65
C TRP A 52 -6.81 1.57 2.05
N HIS A 53 -6.87 2.39 3.11
CA HIS A 53 -6.86 1.89 4.47
C HIS A 53 -8.11 1.03 4.79
N PRO A 54 -9.35 1.46 4.48
CA PRO A 54 -10.52 0.61 4.61
C PRO A 54 -10.41 -0.73 3.86
N GLU A 55 -9.93 -0.73 2.62
CA GLU A 55 -9.78 -1.96 1.83
C GLU A 55 -8.79 -2.94 2.46
N VAL A 56 -7.58 -2.47 2.78
CA VAL A 56 -6.52 -3.30 3.39
C VAL A 56 -6.97 -3.84 4.74
N THR A 57 -7.57 -2.99 5.59
CA THR A 57 -8.02 -3.42 6.92
C THR A 57 -9.23 -4.36 6.87
N HIS A 58 -10.06 -4.28 5.83
CA HIS A 58 -11.15 -5.22 5.58
C HIS A 58 -10.63 -6.61 5.18
N HIS A 59 -9.68 -6.68 4.25
CA HIS A 59 -9.17 -7.96 3.74
C HIS A 59 -8.05 -8.58 4.58
N CYS A 60 -7.26 -7.76 5.28
CA CYS A 60 -6.09 -8.18 6.05
C CYS A 60 -6.06 -7.48 7.42
N PRO A 61 -7.01 -7.80 8.31
CA PRO A 61 -7.06 -7.19 9.64
C PRO A 61 -5.79 -7.51 10.44
N GLY A 62 -5.19 -6.48 11.03
CA GLY A 62 -4.00 -6.60 11.88
C GLY A 62 -2.66 -6.66 11.15
N VAL A 63 -2.65 -6.72 9.81
CA VAL A 63 -1.40 -6.62 9.04
C VAL A 63 -0.89 -5.18 9.08
N PRO A 64 0.39 -4.93 9.40
CA PRO A 64 0.92 -3.58 9.47
C PRO A 64 0.90 -2.87 8.12
N LEU A 65 0.65 -1.56 8.16
CA LEU A 65 0.61 -0.68 7.00
C LEU A 65 1.65 0.44 7.17
N VAL A 66 2.50 0.61 6.17
CA VAL A 66 3.46 1.72 6.07
C VAL A 66 2.95 2.70 5.02
N LEU A 67 2.79 3.95 5.43
CA LEU A 67 2.40 5.05 4.56
C LEU A 67 3.62 5.64 3.87
N VAL A 68 3.62 5.70 2.55
CA VAL A 68 4.77 6.14 1.74
C VAL A 68 4.42 7.40 0.93
N GLY A 69 5.09 8.51 1.21
CA GLY A 69 5.02 9.73 0.42
C GLY A 69 6.02 9.69 -0.75
N THR A 70 5.51 9.68 -1.98
CA THR A 70 6.31 9.59 -3.22
C THR A 70 6.42 10.94 -3.92
N LYS A 71 7.32 11.05 -4.91
CA LYS A 71 7.58 12.26 -5.72
C LYS A 71 8.00 13.48 -4.89
N VAL A 72 8.85 13.25 -3.89
CA VAL A 72 9.31 14.29 -2.97
C VAL A 72 10.17 15.36 -3.65
N ASP A 73 10.84 14.99 -4.74
CA ASP A 73 11.62 15.89 -5.60
C ASP A 73 10.79 16.99 -6.26
N LEU A 74 9.46 16.79 -6.38
CA LEU A 74 8.54 17.76 -6.95
C LEU A 74 7.96 18.74 -5.90
N ARG A 75 8.39 18.63 -4.64
CA ARG A 75 7.91 19.46 -3.53
C ARG A 75 8.79 20.68 -3.27
#